data_AF-A0A353F6A9-F1
#
_entry.id   AF-A0A353F6A9-F1
#
_cell.length_a   1.000
_cell.length_b   1.000
_cell.length_c   1.000
_cell.angle_alpha   90.00
_cell.angle_beta   90.00
_cell.angle_gamma   90.00
#
_symmetry.space_group_name_H-M   'P 1'
#
loop_
_entity.id
_entity.type
_entity.pdbx_description
1 polymer ?
#
loop_
_entity_poly.entity_id
_entity_poly.type
_entity_poly.pdbx_seq_one_letter_code
_entity_poly.pdbx_strand_id
1 'polypeptide(L)'
;MSNDSPIFEGCIPALMTPCDPTGAINYDALVETAKDLIAQGMRGVVYCGSMGDWPLLTDQQRMEGIKRLVEAGIPTVVGTGAQNTSIAAAHAAHAREVGANGLMVIPRVLSRGSSPAAQVHHFSEILKAGGDLPAVIYNSPYYGFETKADLFFSLREKFSSLVGFKEFGGADSLSYAAENI
;
A
#
# COMPACT_ATOMS: atom_id res chain seq x y z
N MET A 1 -1.44 25.01 -8.86
CA MET A 1 -2.08 24.95 -7.53
C MET A 1 -1.49 23.74 -6.85
N SER A 2 -0.69 23.91 -5.80
CA SER A 2 -0.20 22.77 -5.00
C SER A 2 -1.42 22.13 -4.34
N ASN A 3 -1.74 20.91 -4.76
CA ASN A 3 -2.83 20.14 -4.18
C ASN A 3 -2.28 19.54 -2.87
N ASP A 4 -2.21 20.35 -1.80
CA ASP A 4 -1.78 19.93 -0.45
C ASP A 4 -2.85 19.07 0.25
N SER A 5 -3.73 18.40 -0.51
CA SER A 5 -4.72 17.47 0.04
C SER A 5 -4.04 16.17 0.47
N PRO A 6 -4.36 15.63 1.66
CA PRO A 6 -3.80 14.37 2.12
C PRO A 6 -4.05 13.22 1.14
N ILE A 7 -3.03 12.42 0.84
CA ILE A 7 -3.09 11.31 -0.14
C ILE A 7 -4.18 10.27 0.16
N PHE A 8 -4.65 10.17 1.40
CA PHE A 8 -5.62 9.16 1.85
C PHE A 8 -7.07 9.65 1.89
N GLU A 9 -7.38 10.82 1.32
CA GLU A 9 -8.73 11.35 1.25
C GLU A 9 -9.38 11.14 -0.14
N GLY A 10 -10.70 10.91 -0.13
CA GLY A 10 -11.49 10.69 -1.34
C GLY A 10 -11.46 9.25 -1.84
N CYS A 11 -11.68 9.07 -3.15
CA CYS A 11 -11.72 7.74 -3.77
C CYS A 11 -10.39 7.41 -4.45
N ILE A 12 -9.82 6.26 -4.09
CA ILE A 12 -8.49 5.81 -4.51
C ILE A 12 -8.60 4.35 -5.00
N PRO A 13 -8.81 4.12 -6.31
CA PRO A 13 -8.91 2.78 -6.87
C PRO A 13 -7.60 1.99 -6.71
N ALA A 14 -7.72 0.72 -6.32
CA ALA A 14 -6.64 -0.25 -6.44
C ALA A 14 -6.60 -0.77 -7.88
N LEU A 15 -5.54 -0.43 -8.62
CA LEU A 15 -5.45 -0.73 -10.04
C LEU A 15 -5.23 -2.22 -10.28
N MET A 16 -5.84 -2.72 -11.36
CA MET A 16 -5.46 -3.98 -11.99
C MET A 16 -4.21 -3.78 -12.86
N THR A 17 -3.47 -4.86 -13.11
CA THR A 17 -2.31 -4.83 -14.03
C THR A 17 -2.74 -5.31 -15.41
N PRO A 18 -2.84 -4.44 -16.43
CA PRO A 18 -3.17 -4.86 -17.78
C PRO A 18 -2.05 -5.71 -18.38
N CYS A 19 -2.42 -6.78 -19.07
CA CYS A 19 -1.48 -7.60 -19.84
C CYS A 19 -1.88 -7.62 -21.31
N ASP A 20 -0.89 -7.76 -22.18
CA ASP A 20 -1.10 -8.02 -23.59
C ASP A 20 -1.51 -9.49 -23.83
N PRO A 21 -1.87 -9.89 -25.07
CA PRO A 21 -2.26 -11.27 -25.37
C PRO A 21 -1.16 -12.33 -25.11
N THR A 22 0.09 -11.93 -24.93
CA THR A 22 1.22 -12.82 -24.58
C THR A 22 1.38 -12.99 -23.08
N GLY A 23 0.64 -12.21 -22.28
CA GLY A 23 0.76 -12.15 -20.82
C GLY A 23 1.83 -11.18 -20.34
N ALA A 24 2.48 -10.42 -21.22
CA ALA A 24 3.41 -9.38 -20.82
C ALA A 24 2.65 -8.15 -20.30
N ILE A 25 3.19 -7.50 -19.28
CA ILE A 25 2.56 -6.33 -18.67
C ILE A 25 2.53 -5.18 -19.68
N ASN A 26 1.36 -4.57 -19.84
CA ASN A 26 1.17 -3.36 -20.61
C ASN A 26 1.17 -2.14 -19.69
N TYR A 27 2.37 -1.60 -19.42
CA TYR A 27 2.55 -0.43 -18.56
C TYR A 27 1.92 0.84 -19.13
N ASP A 28 1.86 0.98 -20.46
CA ASP A 28 1.22 2.16 -21.08
C ASP A 28 -0.28 2.13 -20.80
N ALA A 29 -0.92 0.96 -20.93
CA ALA A 29 -2.33 0.79 -20.56
C ALA A 29 -2.58 0.99 -19.05
N LEU A 30 -1.64 0.59 -18.19
CA LEU A 30 -1.71 0.88 -16.74
C LEU A 30 -1.75 2.39 -16.48
N VAL A 31 -0.84 3.14 -17.12
CA VAL A 31 -0.76 4.60 -16.97
C VAL A 31 -1.98 5.30 -17.55
N GLU A 32 -2.44 4.91 -18.74
CA GLU A 32 -3.64 5.49 -19.35
C GLU A 32 -4.90 5.21 -18.52
N THR A 33 -5.06 3.99 -18.00
CA THR A 33 -6.16 3.66 -17.08
C THR A 33 -6.13 4.55 -15.83
N ALA A 34 -4.95 4.80 -15.28
CA ALA A 34 -4.81 5.67 -14.12
C ALA A 34 -5.18 7.13 -14.46
N LYS A 35 -4.72 7.66 -15.60
CA LYS A 35 -5.09 9.01 -16.06
C LYS A 35 -6.60 9.15 -16.24
N ASP A 36 -7.25 8.16 -16.85
CA ASP A 36 -8.70 8.15 -17.06
C ASP A 36 -9.47 8.17 -15.74
N LEU A 37 -9.01 7.42 -14.73
CA LEU A 37 -9.60 7.41 -13.39
C LEU A 37 -9.43 8.75 -12.68
N ILE A 38 -8.24 9.37 -12.77
CA ILE A 38 -8.01 10.71 -12.22
C ILE A 38 -8.90 11.74 -12.91
N ALA A 39 -9.04 11.68 -14.24
CA ALA A 39 -9.93 12.56 -15.01
C ALA A 39 -11.42 12.41 -14.61
N GLN A 40 -11.82 11.22 -14.14
CA GLN A 40 -13.16 10.96 -13.59
C GLN A 40 -13.34 11.41 -12.14
N GLY A 41 -12.29 11.96 -11.51
CA GLY A 41 -12.36 12.54 -10.17
C GLY A 41 -11.73 11.69 -9.06
N MET A 42 -11.08 10.57 -9.39
CA MET A 42 -10.29 9.81 -8.41
C MET A 42 -9.11 10.66 -7.91
N ARG A 43 -8.73 10.49 -6.65
CA ARG A 43 -7.72 11.34 -5.99
C ARG A 43 -6.30 10.82 -6.11
N GLY A 44 -6.18 9.54 -6.44
CA GLY A 44 -4.92 8.83 -6.59
C GLY A 44 -5.20 7.38 -6.95
N VAL A 45 -4.18 6.55 -6.90
CA VAL A 45 -4.29 5.11 -7.16
C VAL A 45 -3.50 4.31 -6.14
N VAL A 46 -3.90 3.06 -5.90
CA VAL A 46 -3.07 2.09 -5.17
C VAL A 46 -2.47 1.11 -6.16
N TYR A 47 -1.14 0.96 -6.16
CA TYR A 47 -0.43 -0.03 -6.98
C TYR A 47 0.88 -0.51 -6.32
N CYS A 48 1.26 -1.78 -6.36
CA CYS A 48 0.49 -2.94 -6.79
C CYS A 48 -0.14 -3.63 -5.57
N GLY A 49 -1.47 -3.74 -5.56
CA GLY A 49 -2.23 -4.44 -4.52
C GLY A 49 -2.68 -5.84 -4.97
N SER A 50 -3.62 -6.44 -4.25
CA SER A 50 -4.26 -7.71 -4.67
C SER A 50 -4.95 -7.58 -6.03
N MET A 51 -5.64 -6.45 -6.27
CA MET A 51 -6.27 -6.15 -7.56
C MET A 51 -5.27 -6.12 -8.72
N GLY A 52 -4.01 -5.76 -8.46
CA GLY A 52 -2.94 -5.70 -9.46
C GLY A 52 -2.21 -7.03 -9.65
N ASP A 53 -2.70 -8.11 -9.04
CA ASP A 53 -2.11 -9.45 -9.11
C ASP A 53 -0.66 -9.53 -8.60
N TRP A 54 -0.34 -8.78 -7.53
CA TRP A 54 1.03 -8.74 -6.98
C TRP A 54 1.72 -10.11 -6.79
N PRO A 55 1.05 -11.22 -6.40
CA PRO A 55 1.74 -12.51 -6.25
C PRO A 55 2.16 -13.14 -7.58
N LEU A 56 1.59 -12.70 -8.70
CA LEU A 56 1.86 -13.20 -10.05
C LEU A 56 2.94 -12.39 -10.78
N LEU A 57 3.32 -11.24 -10.22
CA LEU A 57 4.31 -10.34 -10.79
C LEU A 57 5.63 -10.42 -10.01
N THR A 58 6.75 -10.23 -10.69
CA THR A 58 8.03 -10.05 -10.00
C THR A 58 8.06 -8.69 -9.28
N ASP A 59 8.95 -8.56 -8.30
CA ASP A 59 9.13 -7.29 -7.60
C ASP A 59 9.59 -6.19 -8.55
N GLN A 60 10.44 -6.52 -9.53
CA GLN A 60 10.92 -5.58 -10.55
C GLN A 60 9.77 -5.10 -11.46
N GLN A 61 8.86 -6.00 -11.85
CA GLN A 61 7.68 -5.63 -12.64
C GLN A 61 6.76 -4.66 -11.90
N ARG A 62 6.55 -4.91 -10.60
CA ARG A 62 5.77 -4.01 -9.74
C ARG A 62 6.44 -2.65 -9.58
N MET A 63 7.74 -2.65 -9.29
CA MET A 63 8.54 -1.42 -9.14
C MET A 63 8.55 -0.60 -10.43
N GLU A 64 8.67 -1.22 -11.60
CA GLU A 64 8.55 -0.54 -12.89
C GLU A 64 7.16 0.10 -13.05
N GLY A 65 6.07 -0.62 -12.79
CA GLY A 65 4.73 -0.03 -12.88
C GLY A 65 4.52 1.15 -11.92
N ILE A 66 5.05 1.08 -10.69
CA ILE A 66 5.02 2.19 -9.72
C ILE A 66 5.80 3.39 -10.28
N LYS A 67 7.02 3.17 -10.76
CA LYS A 67 7.86 4.23 -11.33
C LYS A 67 7.14 4.92 -12.49
N ARG A 68 6.57 4.16 -13.41
CA ARG A 68 5.84 4.68 -14.58
C ARG A 68 4.61 5.51 -14.20
N LEU A 69 3.86 5.10 -13.17
CA LEU A 69 2.74 5.88 -12.64
C LEU A 69 3.20 7.21 -12.03
N VAL A 70 4.26 7.18 -11.23
CA VAL A 70 4.79 8.38 -10.56
C VAL A 70 5.41 9.35 -11.57
N GLU A 71 6.19 8.87 -12.54
CA GLU A 71 6.76 9.69 -13.62
C GLU A 71 5.68 10.33 -14.50
N ALA A 72 4.53 9.69 -14.64
CA ALA A 72 3.36 10.26 -15.32
C ALA A 72 2.57 11.28 -14.48
N GLY A 73 3.01 11.57 -13.26
CA GLY A 73 2.37 12.53 -12.35
C GLY A 73 1.11 12.01 -11.66
N ILE A 74 0.91 10.68 -11.61
CA ILE A 74 -0.24 10.06 -10.93
C ILE A 74 0.03 9.96 -9.43
N PRO A 75 -0.84 10.53 -8.55
CA PRO A 75 -0.71 10.33 -7.11
C PRO A 75 -0.82 8.86 -6.75
N THR A 76 0.26 8.27 -6.23
CA THR A 76 0.39 6.81 -6.11
C THR A 76 0.66 6.39 -4.67
N VAL A 77 -0.18 5.48 -4.17
CA VAL A 77 0.01 4.76 -2.90
C VAL A 77 0.57 3.37 -3.20
N VAL A 78 1.73 3.04 -2.64
CA VAL A 78 2.42 1.79 -2.94
C VAL A 78 1.99 0.65 -2.03
N GLY A 79 1.53 -0.46 -2.63
CA GLY A 79 1.22 -1.69 -1.90
C GLY A 79 2.47 -2.48 -1.54
N THR A 80 2.69 -2.72 -0.24
CA THR A 80 3.91 -3.40 0.26
C THR A 80 3.75 -4.91 0.47
N GLY A 81 2.72 -5.53 -0.12
CA GLY A 81 2.51 -6.97 -0.04
C GLY A 81 3.70 -7.75 -0.59
N ALA A 82 4.24 -8.69 0.19
CA ALA A 82 5.39 -9.48 -0.22
C ALA A 82 5.48 -10.80 0.56
N GLN A 83 6.24 -11.74 0.03
CA GLN A 83 6.47 -13.07 0.61
C GLN A 83 7.30 -13.01 1.89
N ASN A 84 8.07 -11.94 2.11
CA ASN A 84 8.89 -11.74 3.30
C ASN A 84 9.12 -10.25 3.60
N THR A 85 9.61 -9.95 4.81
CA THR A 85 9.85 -8.58 5.28
C THR A 85 10.87 -7.80 4.45
N SER A 86 11.94 -8.46 4.00
CA SER A 86 13.00 -7.79 3.23
C SER A 86 12.46 -7.21 1.92
N ILE A 87 11.66 -8.00 1.20
CA ILE A 87 11.02 -7.56 -0.05
C ILE A 87 9.95 -6.49 0.23
N ALA A 88 9.14 -6.64 1.28
CA ALA A 88 8.15 -5.62 1.65
C ALA A 88 8.81 -4.26 1.95
N ALA A 89 9.94 -4.28 2.67
CA ALA A 89 10.74 -3.09 2.93
C ALA A 89 11.39 -2.53 1.66
N ALA A 90 11.83 -3.39 0.72
CA ALA A 90 12.35 -2.95 -0.58
C ALA A 90 11.30 -2.20 -1.41
N HIS A 91 10.03 -2.65 -1.41
CA HIS A 91 8.93 -1.93 -2.05
C HIS A 91 8.71 -0.54 -1.44
N ALA A 92 8.76 -0.44 -0.11
CA ALA A 92 8.63 0.85 0.59
C ALA A 92 9.82 1.78 0.33
N ALA A 93 11.05 1.26 0.31
CA ALA A 93 12.25 2.02 -0.02
C ALA A 93 12.20 2.55 -1.46
N HIS A 94 11.81 1.69 -2.41
CA HIS A 94 11.62 2.07 -3.81
C HIS A 94 10.52 3.14 -3.96
N ALA A 95 9.39 2.99 -3.26
CA ALA A 95 8.32 3.98 -3.26
C ALA A 95 8.83 5.38 -2.86
N ARG A 96 9.68 5.46 -1.82
CA ARG A 96 10.32 6.70 -1.40
C ARG A 96 11.31 7.22 -2.45
N GLU A 97 12.13 6.34 -3.02
CA GLU A 97 13.13 6.68 -4.04
C GLU A 97 12.50 7.33 -5.28
N VAL A 98 11.39 6.77 -5.78
CA VAL A 98 10.73 7.27 -6.99
C VAL A 98 9.78 8.43 -6.73
N GLY A 99 9.52 8.79 -5.46
CA GLY A 99 8.64 9.91 -5.09
C GLY A 99 7.15 9.58 -5.10
N ALA A 100 6.77 8.36 -4.74
CA ALA A 100 5.37 8.01 -4.50
C ALA A 100 4.78 8.84 -3.35
N ASN A 101 3.44 8.85 -3.21
CA ASN A 101 2.76 9.75 -2.28
C ASN A 101 2.34 9.10 -0.96
N GLY A 102 2.38 7.77 -0.88
CA GLY A 102 2.10 7.07 0.36
C GLY A 102 2.31 5.56 0.28
N LEU A 103 2.12 4.89 1.41
CA LEU A 103 2.26 3.44 1.54
C LEU A 103 0.97 2.79 2.04
N MET A 104 0.62 1.65 1.45
CA MET A 104 -0.33 0.71 2.01
C MET A 104 0.46 -0.47 2.58
N VAL A 105 0.67 -0.45 3.89
CA VAL A 105 1.46 -1.41 4.65
C VAL A 105 0.66 -2.68 4.86
N ILE A 106 1.08 -3.76 4.20
CA ILE A 106 0.42 -5.06 4.25
C ILE A 106 1.02 -5.93 5.37
N PRO A 107 0.22 -6.67 6.15
CA PRO A 107 0.72 -7.62 7.15
C PRO A 107 1.56 -8.75 6.55
N ARG A 108 2.43 -9.31 7.39
CA ARG A 108 3.29 -10.45 7.06
C ARG A 108 2.45 -11.67 6.71
N VAL A 109 2.85 -12.36 5.64
CA VAL A 109 2.21 -13.58 5.14
C VAL A 109 3.18 -14.78 5.10
N LEU A 110 2.63 -15.96 4.82
CA LEU A 110 3.32 -17.26 4.66
C LEU A 110 4.01 -17.79 5.93
N SER A 111 4.98 -17.06 6.46
CA SER A 111 5.76 -17.45 7.64
C SER A 111 5.36 -16.58 8.84
N ARG A 112 4.91 -17.22 9.94
CA ARG A 112 4.58 -16.55 11.21
C ARG A 112 3.51 -15.45 11.09
N GLY A 113 2.56 -15.58 10.16
CA GLY A 113 1.52 -14.56 9.92
C GLY A 113 0.67 -14.23 11.14
N SER A 114 0.32 -15.23 11.96
CA SER A 114 -0.48 -15.02 13.18
C SER A 114 0.32 -14.54 14.39
N SER A 115 1.65 -14.37 14.29
CA SER A 115 2.50 -14.02 15.44
C SER A 115 2.57 -12.50 15.63
N PRO A 116 2.06 -11.95 16.75
CA PRO A 116 2.07 -10.50 16.97
C PRO A 116 3.48 -9.90 16.94
N ALA A 117 4.45 -10.54 17.61
CA ALA A 117 5.84 -10.10 17.60
C ALA A 117 6.46 -10.07 16.20
N ALA A 118 6.08 -11.02 15.32
CA ALA A 118 6.58 -11.03 13.94
C ALA A 118 5.94 -9.91 13.11
N GLN A 119 4.67 -9.58 13.35
CA GLN A 119 3.95 -8.49 12.70
C GLN A 119 4.48 -7.13 13.13
N VAL A 120 4.73 -6.92 14.43
CA VAL A 120 5.34 -5.68 14.95
C VAL A 120 6.68 -5.40 14.26
N HIS A 121 7.55 -6.41 14.19
CA HIS A 121 8.84 -6.28 13.50
C HIS A 121 8.66 -6.01 12.01
N HIS A 122 7.75 -6.73 11.34
CA HIS A 122 7.46 -6.54 9.93
C HIS A 122 6.99 -5.13 9.59
N PHE A 123 5.99 -4.61 10.32
CA PHE A 123 5.51 -3.25 10.14
C PHE A 123 6.60 -2.21 10.39
N SER A 124 7.41 -2.40 11.44
CA SER A 124 8.51 -1.49 11.78
C SER A 124 9.55 -1.38 10.65
N GLU A 125 9.93 -2.51 10.04
CA GLU A 125 10.90 -2.52 8.94
C GLU A 125 10.36 -1.83 7.68
N ILE A 126 9.07 -2.02 7.36
CA ILE A 126 8.43 -1.36 6.22
C ILE A 126 8.33 0.16 6.45
N LEU A 127 7.83 0.58 7.61
CA LEU A 127 7.68 2.00 7.95
C LEU A 127 9.04 2.71 7.97
N LYS A 128 10.07 2.07 8.54
CA LYS A 128 11.44 2.59 8.52
C LYS A 128 11.99 2.75 7.10
N ALA A 129 11.75 1.79 6.22
CA ALA A 129 12.19 1.85 4.83
C ALA A 129 11.45 2.94 4.03
N GLY A 130 10.17 3.14 4.32
CA GLY A 130 9.33 4.19 3.75
C GLY A 130 9.69 5.61 4.16
N GLY A 131 10.39 5.78 5.29
CA GLY A 131 10.76 7.09 5.83
C GLY A 131 9.53 7.95 6.13
N ASP A 132 9.50 9.14 5.56
CA ASP A 132 8.46 10.15 5.82
C ASP A 132 7.22 9.99 4.92
N LEU A 133 7.17 8.98 4.04
CA LEU A 133 5.97 8.71 3.25
C LEU A 133 4.79 8.38 4.15
N PRO A 134 3.66 9.10 4.05
CA PRO A 134 2.49 8.80 4.86
C PRO A 134 2.01 7.38 4.56
N ALA A 135 1.69 6.62 5.60
CA ALA A 135 1.41 5.20 5.54
C ALA A 135 0.07 4.87 6.20
N VAL A 136 -0.64 3.91 5.61
CA VAL A 136 -1.78 3.23 6.22
C VAL A 136 -1.48 1.75 6.45
N ILE A 137 -1.83 1.23 7.62
CA ILE A 137 -1.83 -0.23 7.86
C ILE A 137 -3.11 -0.82 7.31
N TYR A 138 -2.99 -1.88 6.50
CA TYR A 138 -4.13 -2.67 6.06
C TYR A 138 -4.44 -3.78 7.07
N ASN A 139 -5.69 -3.86 7.49
CA ASN A 139 -6.21 -4.87 8.41
C ASN A 139 -7.28 -5.72 7.74
N SER A 140 -7.23 -7.03 7.97
CA SER A 140 -8.19 -7.98 7.41
C SER A 140 -8.11 -9.32 8.15
N PRO A 141 -9.24 -10.02 8.35
CA PRO A 141 -9.24 -11.36 8.93
C PRO A 141 -8.44 -12.38 8.09
N TYR A 142 -8.17 -12.10 6.81
CA TYR A 142 -7.35 -12.94 5.94
C TYR A 142 -5.99 -13.29 6.53
N TYR A 143 -5.37 -12.36 7.26
CA TYR A 143 -4.00 -12.53 7.76
C TYR A 143 -3.92 -13.43 9.01
N GLY A 144 -5.06 -13.85 9.58
CA GLY A 144 -5.09 -14.59 10.85
C GLY A 144 -4.47 -13.80 12.01
N PHE A 145 -4.43 -12.48 11.87
CA PHE A 145 -3.87 -11.50 12.78
C PHE A 145 -4.64 -10.20 12.61
N GLU A 146 -4.89 -9.50 13.71
CA GLU A 146 -5.60 -8.23 13.72
C GLU A 146 -4.75 -7.16 14.40
N THR A 147 -4.55 -6.03 13.73
CA THR A 147 -3.93 -4.86 14.34
C THR A 147 -4.97 -4.14 15.19
N LYS A 148 -4.71 -4.02 16.49
CA LYS A 148 -5.55 -3.29 17.45
C LYS A 148 -4.90 -1.96 17.83
N ALA A 149 -5.64 -1.14 18.57
CA ALA A 149 -5.24 0.23 18.93
C ALA A 149 -3.89 0.30 19.65
N ASP A 150 -3.63 -0.61 20.60
CA ASP A 150 -2.37 -0.70 21.34
C ASP A 150 -1.16 -0.84 20.40
N LEU A 151 -1.23 -1.77 19.45
CA LEU A 151 -0.18 -1.97 18.47
C LEU A 151 -0.07 -0.76 17.53
N PHE A 152 -1.19 -0.26 17.00
CA PHE A 152 -1.20 0.87 16.07
C PHE A 152 -0.50 2.10 16.67
N PHE A 153 -0.89 2.49 17.89
CA PHE A 153 -0.29 3.65 18.54
C PHE A 153 1.17 3.40 18.94
N SER A 154 1.53 2.19 19.38
CA SER A 154 2.94 1.87 19.68
C SER A 154 3.86 1.96 18.45
N LEU A 155 3.32 1.70 17.25
CA LEU A 155 4.04 1.92 15.98
C LEU A 155 4.05 3.40 15.63
N ARG A 156 2.92 4.10 15.74
CA ARG A 156 2.81 5.53 15.41
C ARG A 156 3.71 6.41 16.28
N GLU A 157 3.90 6.08 17.55
CA GLU A 157 4.85 6.76 18.44
C GLU A 157 6.29 6.72 17.91
N LYS A 158 6.66 5.64 17.21
CA LYS A 158 8.01 5.45 16.63
C LYS A 158 8.09 5.94 15.18
N PHE A 159 6.96 5.94 14.48
CA PHE A 159 6.85 6.25 13.06
C PHE A 159 5.70 7.23 12.86
N SER A 160 6.00 8.53 12.92
CA SER A 160 5.01 9.59 12.70
C SER A 160 4.39 9.57 11.30
N SER A 161 5.02 8.87 10.35
CA SER A 161 4.48 8.61 9.02
C SER A 161 3.31 7.62 9.01
N LEU A 162 3.09 6.84 10.06
CA LEU A 162 1.87 6.04 10.21
C LEU A 162 0.69 6.95 10.57
N VAL A 163 -0.15 7.24 9.58
CA VAL A 163 -1.21 8.26 9.70
C VAL A 163 -2.62 7.72 9.46
N GLY A 164 -2.77 6.44 9.10
CA GLY A 164 -4.11 5.88 8.91
C GLY A 164 -4.20 4.35 8.99
N PHE A 165 -5.44 3.89 8.94
CA PHE A 165 -5.82 2.49 9.12
C PHE A 165 -6.86 2.12 8.07
N LYS A 166 -6.65 1.03 7.34
CA LYS A 166 -7.54 0.55 6.28
C LYS A 166 -8.13 -0.80 6.66
N GLU A 167 -9.44 -0.86 6.84
CA GLU A 167 -10.14 -2.05 7.34
C GLU A 167 -10.89 -2.81 6.22
N PHE A 168 -10.94 -4.15 6.32
CA PHE A 168 -11.65 -5.04 5.41
C PHE A 168 -12.50 -6.13 6.11
N GLY A 169 -12.50 -6.17 7.44
CA GLY A 169 -13.17 -7.20 8.26
C GLY A 169 -14.68 -7.05 8.40
N GLY A 170 -15.27 -5.96 7.93
CA GLY A 170 -16.70 -5.68 8.00
C GLY A 170 -17.06 -4.55 8.97
N ALA A 171 -18.35 -4.37 9.24
CA ALA A 171 -18.89 -3.22 9.96
C ALA A 171 -18.37 -3.13 11.41
N ASP A 172 -18.30 -4.24 12.13
CA ASP A 172 -17.86 -4.26 13.53
C ASP A 172 -16.37 -3.90 13.66
N SER A 173 -15.51 -4.50 12.83
CA SER A 173 -14.07 -4.15 12.79
C SER A 173 -13.84 -2.70 12.39
N LEU A 174 -14.63 -2.18 11.44
CA LEU A 174 -14.55 -0.78 11.03
C LEU A 174 -14.99 0.17 12.15
N SER A 175 -16.05 -0.17 12.87
CA SER A 175 -16.53 0.61 14.02
C SER A 175 -15.48 0.63 15.13
N TYR A 176 -14.89 -0.52 15.45
CA TYR A 176 -13.78 -0.59 16.40
C TYR A 176 -12.62 0.32 16.00
N ALA A 177 -12.18 0.26 14.73
CA ALA A 177 -11.09 1.10 14.25
C ALA A 177 -11.45 2.59 14.38
N ALA A 178 -12.65 3.00 13.96
CA ALA A 178 -13.08 4.40 14.01
C ALA A 178 -13.18 4.97 15.44
N GLU A 179 -13.49 4.13 16.43
CA GLU A 179 -13.64 4.55 17.83
C GLU A 179 -12.33 4.53 18.62
N ASN A 180 -11.36 3.71 18.19
CA ASN A 180 -10.18 3.40 19.00
C ASN A 180 -8.84 3.76 18.32
N ILE A 181 -8.82 4.14 17.03
CA ILE A 181 -7.60 4.44 16.26
C ILE A 181 -7.69 5.83 15.63
#